data_AF-A0A2E2TKE2-F1
#
_entry.id   AF-A0A2E2TKE2-F1
#
_cell.length_a   1.000
_cell.length_b   1.000
_cell.length_c   1.000
_cell.angle_alpha   90.00
_cell.angle_beta   90.00
_cell.angle_gamma   90.00
#
_symmetry.space_group_name_H-M   'P 1'
#
loop_
_entity.id
_entity.type
_entity.pdbx_description
1 polymer ?
#
loop_
_entity_poly.entity_id
_entity_poly.type
_entity_poly.pdbx_seq_one_letter_code
_entity_poly.pdbx_strand_id
1 'polypeptide(L)'
;MSKQLTTIELFKEDMKFSAAHYTIFSATERETLHGHNFKVYAAITASINSLGMPFDYDIYKTKLRKLCKELNQLTLIAGTSEHQRLEKDGDYLYVHFADEKIPFLNKDVKILPICNITVEELAGWFINRLTADASEITKYGISDIVIKVYSGEGQCAGIQWDK
;
A
#
# COMPACT_ATOMS: atom_id res chain seq x y z
N MET A 1 -16.51 -12.93 30.55
CA MET A 1 -17.22 -13.03 29.25
C MET A 1 -16.21 -12.74 28.17
N SER A 2 -16.08 -13.59 27.14
CA SER A 2 -15.23 -13.27 25.98
C SER A 2 -15.76 -12.00 25.31
N LYS A 3 -14.87 -11.08 24.94
CA LYS A 3 -15.27 -9.91 24.15
C LYS A 3 -15.71 -10.41 22.77
N GLN A 4 -16.93 -10.05 22.36
CA GLN A 4 -17.41 -10.35 21.02
C GLN A 4 -16.58 -9.55 20.00
N LEU A 5 -16.01 -10.23 19.01
CA LEU A 5 -15.29 -9.62 17.91
C LEU A 5 -16.22 -9.41 16.71
N THR A 6 -15.93 -8.38 15.91
CA THR A 6 -16.56 -8.14 14.62
C THR A 6 -15.52 -7.63 13.63
N THR A 7 -15.73 -7.90 12.34
CA THR A 7 -14.87 -7.43 11.26
C THR A 7 -15.61 -6.40 10.43
N ILE A 8 -15.01 -5.22 10.28
CA ILE A 8 -15.50 -4.17 9.39
C ILE A 8 -14.74 -4.26 8.08
N GLU A 9 -15.46 -4.44 6.98
CA GLU A 9 -14.90 -4.45 5.63
C GLU A 9 -15.08 -3.08 4.96
N LEU A 10 -13.98 -2.51 4.48
CA LEU A 10 -13.91 -1.23 3.79
C LEU A 10 -13.39 -1.47 2.37
N PHE A 11 -14.29 -1.31 1.39
CA PHE A 11 -13.96 -1.41 -0.03
C PHE A 11 -14.77 -0.40 -0.84
N LYS A 12 -14.56 0.88 -0.53
CA LYS A 12 -15.27 1.97 -1.20
C LYS A 12 -14.63 2.26 -2.55
N GLU A 13 -15.45 2.72 -3.49
CA GLU A 13 -15.00 3.04 -4.85
C GLU A 13 -13.89 4.10 -4.90
N ASP A 14 -13.82 4.97 -3.89
CA ASP A 14 -12.81 6.02 -3.75
C ASP A 14 -11.55 5.58 -2.99
N MET A 15 -11.47 4.31 -2.57
CA MET A 15 -10.26 3.69 -2.05
C MET A 15 -9.43 3.13 -3.21
N LYS A 16 -9.00 4.03 -4.09
CA LYS A 16 -8.25 3.70 -5.32
C LYS A 16 -7.17 4.72 -5.63
N PHE A 17 -6.17 4.32 -6.39
CA PHE A 17 -5.15 5.21 -6.93
C PHE A 17 -4.70 4.72 -8.32
N SER A 18 -4.46 5.64 -9.24
CA SER A 18 -3.91 5.35 -10.56
C SER A 18 -2.41 5.62 -10.53
N ALA A 19 -1.58 4.63 -10.86
CA ALA A 19 -0.14 4.80 -10.81
C ALA A 19 0.59 3.98 -11.89
N ALA A 20 1.73 4.50 -12.31
CA ALA A 20 2.63 3.78 -13.20
C ALA A 20 3.68 2.99 -12.39
N HIS A 21 4.12 1.84 -12.89
CA HIS A 21 5.18 1.02 -12.29
C HIS A 21 5.74 0.01 -13.30
N TYR A 22 6.69 -0.79 -12.83
CA TYR A 22 7.12 -2.05 -13.43
C TYR A 22 7.49 -3.01 -12.30
N THR A 23 7.30 -4.30 -12.52
CA THR A 23 7.82 -5.34 -11.63
C THR A 23 9.24 -5.73 -12.03
N ILE A 24 10.11 -5.92 -11.04
CA ILE A 24 11.44 -6.50 -11.25
C ILE A 24 11.41 -8.00 -10.95
N PHE A 25 11.90 -8.84 -11.85
CA PHE A 25 11.96 -10.30 -11.67
C PHE A 25 13.38 -10.80 -11.33
N SER A 26 14.41 -10.11 -11.81
CA SER A 26 15.81 -10.44 -11.55
C SER A 26 16.72 -9.24 -11.82
N ALA A 27 18.05 -9.44 -11.71
CA ALA A 27 19.05 -8.43 -12.05
C ALA A 27 19.03 -7.97 -13.53
N THR A 28 18.38 -8.73 -14.42
CA THR A 28 18.36 -8.47 -15.87
C THR A 28 16.97 -8.50 -16.48
N GLU A 29 15.93 -8.81 -15.71
CA GLU A 29 14.56 -8.93 -16.20
C GLU A 29 13.59 -8.10 -15.36
N ARG A 30 12.85 -7.21 -16.02
CA ARG A 30 11.74 -6.44 -15.46
C ARG A 30 10.64 -6.28 -16.51
N GLU A 31 9.44 -5.95 -16.06
CA GLU A 31 8.37 -5.54 -16.96
C GLU A 31 8.69 -4.20 -17.63
N THR A 32 8.04 -3.93 -18.76
CA THR A 32 8.01 -2.56 -19.31
C THR A 32 7.21 -1.64 -18.39
N LEU A 33 7.57 -0.35 -18.34
CA LEU A 33 6.80 0.64 -17.59
C LEU A 33 5.37 0.71 -18.14
N HIS A 34 4.40 0.51 -17.26
CA HIS A 34 2.97 0.58 -17.55
C HIS A 34 2.24 1.12 -16.31
N GLY A 35 0.92 0.96 -16.21
CA GLY A 35 0.19 1.38 -15.02
C GLY A 35 -1.14 0.69 -14.80
N HIS A 36 -1.68 0.90 -13.61
CA HIS A 36 -2.96 0.33 -13.17
C HIS A 36 -3.81 1.35 -12.43
N ASN A 37 -5.11 1.05 -12.37
CA ASN A 37 -6.05 1.67 -11.45
C ASN A 37 -6.18 0.78 -10.23
N PHE A 38 -5.25 0.92 -9.29
CA PHE A 38 -5.22 0.09 -8.09
C PHE A 38 -6.42 0.37 -7.20
N LYS A 39 -6.96 -0.68 -6.57
CA LYS A 39 -7.98 -0.56 -5.52
C LYS A 39 -7.47 -1.17 -4.22
N VAL A 40 -7.85 -0.58 -3.10
CA VAL A 40 -7.45 -1.04 -1.76
C VAL A 40 -8.68 -1.51 -1.01
N TYR A 41 -8.60 -2.71 -0.47
CA TYR A 41 -9.57 -3.30 0.44
C TYR A 41 -8.95 -3.39 1.83
N ALA A 42 -9.75 -3.18 2.87
CA ALA A 42 -9.37 -3.46 4.24
C ALA A 42 -10.45 -4.25 4.98
N ALA A 43 -10.05 -5.24 5.77
CA ALA A 43 -10.88 -5.86 6.79
C ALA A 43 -10.24 -5.57 8.15
N ILE A 44 -11.00 -5.08 9.12
CA ILE A 44 -10.47 -4.73 10.45
C ILE A 44 -11.32 -5.42 11.50
N THR A 45 -10.70 -6.35 12.23
CA THR A 45 -11.32 -7.13 13.28
C THR A 45 -11.05 -6.51 14.64
N ALA A 46 -12.12 -6.21 15.40
CA ALA A 46 -12.02 -5.53 16.68
C ALA A 46 -13.12 -5.93 17.68
N SER A 47 -12.87 -5.68 18.97
CA SER A 47 -13.83 -5.95 20.06
C SER A 47 -14.98 -4.96 20.07
N ILE A 48 -16.22 -5.45 20.14
CA ILE A 48 -17.42 -4.62 20.32
C ILE A 48 -17.42 -4.00 21.72
N ASN A 49 -17.67 -2.69 21.80
CA ASN A 49 -17.78 -1.94 23.06
C ASN A 49 -19.24 -1.82 23.53
N SER A 50 -19.48 -1.13 24.66
CA SER A 50 -20.82 -0.99 25.26
C SER A 50 -21.84 -0.24 24.39
N LEU A 51 -21.40 0.44 23.33
CA LEU A 51 -22.26 1.10 22.34
C LEU A 51 -22.66 0.18 21.18
N GLY A 52 -22.25 -1.10 21.19
CA GLY A 52 -22.61 -2.06 20.14
C GLY A 52 -21.78 -1.97 18.85
N MET A 53 -20.67 -1.24 18.88
CA MET A 53 -19.70 -1.11 17.77
C MET A 53 -18.27 -1.16 18.31
N PRO A 54 -17.24 -1.50 17.50
CA PRO A 54 -15.88 -1.50 17.99
C PRO A 54 -15.31 -0.07 18.11
N PHE A 55 -15.41 0.72 17.04
CA PHE A 55 -14.99 2.12 16.92
C PHE A 55 -15.64 2.77 15.70
N ASP A 56 -15.48 4.09 15.53
CA ASP A 56 -15.91 4.80 14.32
C ASP A 56 -15.00 4.43 13.13
N TYR A 57 -15.51 3.61 12.21
CA TYR A 57 -14.76 3.12 11.06
C TYR A 57 -14.33 4.23 10.09
N ASP A 58 -14.92 5.43 10.15
CA ASP A 58 -14.52 6.55 9.30
C ASP A 58 -13.07 6.98 9.52
N ILE A 59 -12.52 6.67 10.70
CA ILE A 59 -11.10 6.89 11.02
C ILE A 59 -10.21 6.12 10.05
N TYR A 60 -10.44 4.81 9.89
CA TYR A 60 -9.63 3.96 9.00
C TYR A 60 -9.94 4.21 7.53
N LYS A 61 -11.21 4.47 7.21
CA LYS A 61 -11.63 4.89 5.85
C LYS A 61 -10.87 6.15 5.41
N THR A 62 -10.73 7.14 6.30
CA THR A 62 -10.02 8.40 6.03
C THR A 62 -8.51 8.16 5.88
N LYS A 63 -7.91 7.32 6.73
CA LYS A 63 -6.50 6.93 6.61
C LYS A 63 -6.19 6.25 5.27
N LEU A 64 -7.00 5.27 4.90
CA LEU A 64 -6.84 4.54 3.63
C LEU A 64 -6.93 5.47 2.42
N ARG A 65 -7.93 6.37 2.39
CA ARG A 65 -8.06 7.39 1.32
C ARG A 65 -6.86 8.32 1.26
N LYS A 66 -6.34 8.74 2.41
CA LYS A 66 -5.14 9.58 2.46
C LYS A 66 -3.94 8.84 1.85
N LEU A 67 -3.72 7.58 2.23
CA LEU A 67 -2.65 6.75 1.69
C LEU A 67 -2.81 6.53 0.17
N CYS A 68 -4.03 6.25 -0.32
CA CYS A 68 -4.28 6.17 -1.76
C CYS A 68 -3.92 7.48 -2.48
N LYS A 69 -4.31 8.63 -1.92
CA LYS A 69 -3.99 9.95 -2.47
C LYS A 69 -2.48 10.22 -2.52
N GLU A 70 -1.71 9.68 -1.58
CA GLU A 70 -0.23 9.80 -1.59
C GLU A 70 0.44 9.07 -2.76
N LEU A 71 -0.24 8.10 -3.39
CA LEU A 71 0.27 7.30 -4.50
C LEU A 71 -0.35 7.66 -5.85
N ASN A 72 -1.46 8.41 -5.85
CA ASN A 72 -2.25 8.68 -7.04
C ASN A 72 -1.55 9.63 -8.02
N GLN A 73 -1.62 9.29 -9.32
CA GLN A 73 -1.04 10.04 -10.44
C GLN A 73 0.48 10.19 -10.37
N LEU A 74 1.18 9.16 -9.89
CA LEU A 74 2.64 9.11 -9.81
C LEU A 74 3.17 7.82 -10.44
N THR A 75 4.44 7.83 -10.83
CA THR A 75 5.22 6.62 -11.08
C THR A 75 5.79 6.11 -9.76
N LEU A 76 5.45 4.90 -9.37
CA LEU A 76 5.99 4.26 -8.17
C LEU A 76 7.30 3.56 -8.51
N ILE A 77 8.31 3.80 -7.68
CA ILE A 77 9.65 3.22 -7.83
C ILE A 77 10.05 2.52 -6.53
N ALA A 78 10.49 1.26 -6.64
CA ALA A 78 10.97 0.47 -5.51
C ALA A 78 12.29 1.03 -4.96
N GLY A 79 12.27 1.56 -3.74
CA GLY A 79 13.41 2.24 -3.13
C GLY A 79 14.47 1.32 -2.53
N THR A 80 14.12 0.05 -2.28
CA THR A 80 15.01 -0.92 -1.61
C THR A 80 15.24 -2.18 -2.44
N SER A 81 14.95 -2.14 -3.74
CA SER A 81 15.28 -3.24 -4.65
C SER A 81 16.79 -3.38 -4.77
N GLU A 82 17.31 -4.62 -4.71
CA GLU A 82 18.73 -4.90 -4.89
C GLU A 82 19.18 -4.88 -6.36
N HIS A 83 18.22 -4.90 -7.29
CA HIS A 83 18.47 -5.00 -8.74
C HIS A 83 18.46 -3.65 -9.48
N GLN A 84 18.19 -2.55 -8.78
CA GLN A 84 18.27 -1.21 -9.37
C GLN A 84 18.99 -0.22 -8.46
N ARG A 85 19.58 0.81 -9.05
CA ARG A 85 20.18 1.93 -8.33
C ARG A 85 19.45 3.22 -8.66
N LEU A 86 19.15 4.01 -7.63
CA LEU A 86 18.52 5.31 -7.76
C LEU A 86 19.56 6.43 -7.66
N GLU A 87 19.54 7.36 -8.61
CA GLU A 87 20.44 8.51 -8.66
C GLU A 87 19.61 9.78 -8.80
N LYS A 88 19.78 10.72 -7.87
CA LYS A 88 19.13 12.03 -7.93
C LYS A 88 20.12 13.05 -8.48
N ASP A 89 19.67 13.81 -9.46
CA ASP A 89 20.44 14.87 -10.09
C ASP A 89 19.53 16.05 -10.41
N GLY A 90 19.63 17.12 -9.61
CA GLY A 90 18.75 18.28 -9.69
C GLY A 90 17.27 17.89 -9.60
N ASP A 91 16.51 18.24 -10.64
CA ASP A 91 15.08 17.95 -10.78
C ASP A 91 14.77 16.54 -11.32
N TYR A 92 15.80 15.75 -11.63
CA TYR A 92 15.65 14.43 -12.22
C TYR A 92 15.98 13.31 -11.23
N LEU A 93 15.29 12.19 -11.41
CA LEU A 93 15.64 10.89 -10.88
C LEU A 93 16.04 9.99 -12.05
N TYR A 94 17.21 9.38 -11.97
CA TYR A 94 17.65 8.33 -12.88
C TYR A 94 17.57 6.97 -12.17
N VAL A 95 16.82 6.05 -12.74
CA VAL A 95 16.83 4.64 -12.35
C VAL A 95 17.78 3.89 -13.25
N HIS A 96 18.76 3.23 -12.66
CA HIS A 96 19.70 2.34 -13.35
C HIS A 96 19.29 0.90 -13.08
N PHE A 97 18.97 0.16 -14.14
CA PHE A 97 18.59 -1.25 -14.08
C PHE A 97 19.32 -1.98 -15.22
N ALA A 98 20.13 -2.98 -14.90
CA ALA A 98 21.01 -3.64 -15.89
C ALA A 98 21.78 -2.61 -16.76
N ASP A 99 21.56 -2.62 -18.07
CA ASP A 99 22.13 -1.70 -19.07
C ASP A 99 21.23 -0.49 -19.38
N GLU A 100 20.08 -0.37 -18.73
CA GLU A 100 19.12 0.71 -18.92
C GLU A 100 19.33 1.86 -17.94
N LYS A 101 19.11 3.09 -18.43
CA LYS A 101 19.02 4.31 -17.64
C LYS A 101 17.70 5.02 -17.93
N ILE A 102 16.80 5.01 -16.96
CA ILE A 102 15.43 5.51 -17.12
C ILE A 102 15.28 6.85 -16.38
N PRO A 103 15.07 7.98 -17.09
CA PRO A 103 14.91 9.29 -16.48
C PRO A 103 13.46 9.58 -16.09
N PHE A 104 13.28 10.22 -14.94
CA PHE A 104 12.01 10.77 -14.48
C PHE A 104 12.22 12.18 -13.89
N LEU A 105 11.16 13.00 -13.86
CA LEU A 105 11.13 14.20 -13.03
C LEU A 105 10.82 13.81 -11.58
N ASN A 106 11.49 14.44 -10.61
CA ASN A 106 11.27 14.17 -9.18
C ASN A 106 9.81 14.37 -8.75
N LYS A 107 9.10 15.33 -9.36
CA LYS A 107 7.69 15.61 -9.07
C LYS A 107 6.71 14.52 -9.51
N ASP A 108 7.11 13.69 -10.47
CA ASP A 108 6.24 12.68 -11.08
C ASP A 108 6.49 11.27 -10.51
N VAL A 109 7.40 11.14 -9.53
CA VAL A 109 7.79 9.87 -8.92
C VAL A 109 7.53 9.82 -7.43
N LYS A 110 7.05 8.67 -6.95
CA LYS A 110 7.09 8.28 -5.55
C LYS A 110 8.04 7.11 -5.36
N ILE A 111 9.12 7.32 -4.63
CA ILE A 111 9.99 6.23 -4.16
C ILE A 111 9.38 5.64 -2.90
N LEU A 112 9.08 4.34 -2.92
CA LEU A 112 8.52 3.61 -1.78
C LEU A 112 9.60 2.74 -1.11
N PRO A 113 9.60 2.60 0.23
CA PRO A 113 10.59 1.81 0.95
C PRO A 113 10.26 0.30 0.89
N ILE A 114 10.11 -0.23 -0.32
CA ILE A 114 9.78 -1.62 -0.63
C ILE A 114 10.69 -2.14 -1.74
N CYS A 115 10.87 -3.46 -1.80
CA CYS A 115 11.85 -4.09 -2.70
C CYS A 115 11.34 -4.22 -4.14
N ASN A 116 10.02 -4.13 -4.35
CA ASN A 116 9.38 -4.21 -5.65
C ASN A 116 8.04 -3.46 -5.63
N ILE A 117 7.54 -3.04 -6.80
CA ILE A 117 6.18 -2.50 -6.90
C ILE A 117 5.24 -3.60 -7.39
N THR A 118 4.83 -4.45 -6.47
CA THR A 118 3.83 -5.51 -6.70
C THR A 118 2.65 -5.33 -5.76
N VAL A 119 1.54 -6.03 -6.01
CA VAL A 119 0.35 -5.94 -5.15
C VAL A 119 0.61 -6.48 -3.73
N GLU A 120 1.55 -7.43 -3.57
CA GLU A 120 2.00 -7.99 -2.30
C GLU A 120 2.74 -6.94 -1.46
N GLU A 121 3.80 -6.34 -2.02
CA GLU A 121 4.62 -5.33 -1.34
C GLU A 121 3.80 -4.06 -1.05
N LEU A 122 2.89 -3.68 -1.97
CA LEU A 122 1.97 -2.57 -1.72
C LEU A 122 1.02 -2.87 -0.57
N ALA A 123 0.43 -4.08 -0.49
CA ALA A 123 -0.40 -4.46 0.65
C ALA A 123 0.38 -4.41 1.98
N GLY A 124 1.64 -4.87 1.97
CA GLY A 124 2.58 -4.74 3.09
C GLY A 124 2.85 -3.29 3.48
N TRP A 125 3.07 -2.42 2.49
CA TRP A 125 3.25 -0.98 2.72
C TRP A 125 2.02 -0.36 3.38
N PHE A 126 0.82 -0.63 2.87
CA PHE A 126 -0.42 -0.10 3.45
C PHE A 126 -0.64 -0.59 4.89
N ILE A 127 -0.47 -1.88 5.16
CA ILE A 127 -0.76 -2.42 6.49
C ILE A 127 0.22 -1.88 7.54
N ASN A 128 1.51 -1.79 7.21
CA ASN A 128 2.54 -1.21 8.07
C ASN A 128 2.22 0.26 8.42
N ARG A 129 1.65 1.02 7.48
CA ARG A 129 1.23 2.40 7.71
C ARG A 129 0.01 2.52 8.61
N LEU A 130 -0.90 1.54 8.56
CA LEU A 130 -2.10 1.52 9.39
C LEU A 130 -1.82 1.04 10.82
N THR A 131 -0.85 0.15 11.01
CA THR A 131 -0.51 -0.47 12.30
C THR A 131 0.64 0.23 13.03
N ALA A 132 1.23 1.28 12.43
CA ALA A 132 2.35 2.01 13.00
C ALA A 132 2.08 2.61 14.39
N ASP A 133 0.83 2.93 14.73
CA ASP A 133 0.44 3.46 16.04
C ASP A 133 -0.19 2.36 16.92
N ALA A 134 0.64 1.68 17.70
CA ALA A 134 0.21 0.63 18.62
C ALA A 134 -0.76 1.11 19.71
N SER A 135 -0.75 2.41 20.05
CA SER A 135 -1.67 2.98 21.02
C SER A 135 -3.09 3.03 20.46
N GLU A 136 -3.22 3.36 19.17
CA GLU A 136 -4.49 3.37 18.47
C GLU A 136 -5.09 1.95 18.33
N ILE A 137 -4.25 0.98 17.93
CA ILE A 137 -4.63 -0.43 17.86
C ILE A 137 -5.20 -0.91 19.19
N THR A 138 -4.54 -0.55 20.29
CA THR A 138 -4.99 -0.92 21.65
C THR A 138 -6.25 -0.17 22.05
N LYS A 139 -6.34 1.12 21.76
CA LYS A 139 -7.50 1.98 22.04
C LYS A 139 -8.78 1.44 21.38
N TYR A 140 -8.69 1.00 20.13
CA TYR A 140 -9.83 0.48 19.39
C TYR A 140 -10.05 -1.03 19.53
N GLY A 141 -9.23 -1.71 20.35
CA GLY A 141 -9.34 -3.14 20.57
C GLY A 141 -9.22 -3.95 19.28
N ILE A 142 -8.39 -3.48 18.35
CA ILE A 142 -8.12 -4.15 17.07
C ILE A 142 -7.24 -5.35 17.36
N SER A 143 -7.67 -6.52 16.87
CA SER A 143 -6.96 -7.79 17.00
C SER A 143 -6.32 -8.24 15.68
N ASP A 144 -6.89 -7.80 14.55
CA ASP A 144 -6.48 -8.25 13.23
C ASP A 144 -6.85 -7.20 12.17
N ILE A 145 -5.97 -7.04 11.18
CA ILE A 145 -6.20 -6.23 9.98
C ILE A 145 -5.77 -7.05 8.76
N VAL A 146 -6.60 -7.06 7.73
CA VAL A 146 -6.25 -7.58 6.40
C VAL A 146 -6.29 -6.44 5.41
N ILE A 147 -5.21 -6.25 4.64
CA ILE A 147 -5.18 -5.35 3.49
C ILE A 147 -5.04 -6.16 2.22
N LYS A 148 -5.83 -5.83 1.21
CA LYS A 148 -5.64 -6.33 -0.15
C LYS A 148 -5.46 -5.17 -1.13
N VAL A 149 -4.55 -5.34 -2.07
CA VAL A 149 -4.34 -4.39 -3.17
C VAL A 149 -4.64 -5.12 -4.48
N TYR A 150 -5.51 -4.51 -5.28
CA TYR A 150 -5.92 -5.02 -6.59
C TYR A 150 -5.20 -4.22 -7.67
N SER A 151 -4.58 -4.89 -8.65
CA SER A 151 -4.06 -4.25 -9.87
C SER A 151 -5.13 -4.15 -10.97
N GLY A 152 -6.18 -4.95 -10.87
CA GLY A 152 -7.30 -4.98 -11.80
C GLY A 152 -8.48 -5.79 -11.24
N GLU A 153 -9.54 -5.95 -12.01
CA GLU A 153 -10.67 -6.78 -11.61
C GLU A 153 -10.24 -8.25 -11.53
N GLY A 154 -10.56 -8.91 -10.41
CA GLY A 154 -10.25 -10.32 -10.20
C GLY A 154 -8.80 -10.64 -9.81
N GLN A 155 -7.89 -9.66 -9.76
CA GLN A 155 -6.48 -9.88 -9.41
C GLN A 155 -6.06 -9.00 -8.22
N CYS A 156 -5.65 -9.64 -7.13
CA CYS A 156 -5.12 -8.98 -5.94
C CYS A 156 -4.18 -9.89 -5.15
N ALA A 157 -3.39 -9.27 -4.28
CA ALA A 157 -2.74 -9.93 -3.17
C ALA A 157 -3.13 -9.25 -1.86
N GLY A 158 -2.91 -9.94 -0.73
CA GLY A 158 -3.18 -9.37 0.58
C GLY A 158 -2.19 -9.79 1.65
N ILE A 159 -2.07 -8.92 2.64
CA ILE A 159 -1.28 -9.13 3.86
C ILE A 159 -2.20 -9.01 5.06
N GLN A 160 -1.94 -9.86 6.05
CA GLN A 160 -2.61 -9.86 7.32
C GLN A 160 -1.62 -9.45 8.42
N TRP A 161 -2.11 -8.65 9.35
CA TRP A 161 -1.42 -8.28 10.58
C TRP A 161 -2.31 -8.71 11.74
N ASP A 162 -1.72 -9.39 12.70
CA ASP A 162 -2.36 -9.84 13.93
C ASP A 162 -1.58 -9.35 15.17
N LYS A 163 -2.31 -9.13 16.26
CA LYS A 163 -1.79 -8.55 17.51
C LYS A 163 -1.24 -9.59 18.48
#